data_AF-A0A537TE15-F1
#
_entry.id   AF-A0A537TE15-F1
#
_cell.length_a   1.000
_cell.length_b   1.000
_cell.length_c   1.000
_cell.angle_alpha   90.00
_cell.angle_beta   90.00
_cell.angle_gamma   90.00
#
_symmetry.space_group_name_H-M   'P 1'
#
loop_
_entity.id
_entity.type
_entity.pdbx_description
1 polymer ?
#
loop_
_entity_poly.entity_id
_entity_poly.type
_entity_poly.pdbx_seq_one_letter_code
_entity_poly.pdbx_strand_id
1 'polypeptide(L)'
;MFILGRMFLGIDTTFEWASGAPSGLLHDAWNVRLIPHYSLAPLFVIGHLAMGLRAILLGHGVRVRFTDRVAWVICGIGLGVSFIIAIAQLNVGT
;
A
#
# COMPACT_ATOMS: atom_id res chain seq x y z
N MET A 1 3.76 5.15 12.52
CA MET A 1 3.75 3.89 13.29
C MET A 1 5.09 3.17 13.25
N PHE A 2 5.64 2.81 12.08
CA PHE A 2 6.96 2.15 12.00
C PHE A 2 8.11 2.94 12.63
N ILE A 3 8.22 4.24 12.30
CA ILE A 3 9.26 5.12 12.86
C ILE A 3 9.09 5.28 14.38
N LEU A 4 7.87 5.53 14.85
CA LEU A 4 7.57 5.62 16.29
C LEU A 4 7.94 4.33 17.03
N GLY A 5 7.43 3.20 16.53
CA GLY A 5 7.64 1.88 17.10
C GLY A 5 9.11 1.51 17.19
N ARG A 6 9.85 1.70 16.10
CA ARG A 6 11.27 1.35 16.04
C ARG A 6 12.17 2.32 16.79
N MET A 7 12.03 3.64 16.57
CA MET A 7 12.96 4.63 17.13
C MET A 7 12.70 4.93 18.61
N PHE A 8 11.43 4.88 19.06
CA PHE A 8 11.08 5.34 20.41
C PHE A 8 10.56 4.21 21.31
N LEU A 9 9.98 3.15 20.75
CA LEU A 9 9.40 2.05 21.54
C LEU A 9 10.24 0.76 21.47
N GLY A 10 11.33 0.74 20.71
CA GLY A 10 12.20 -0.43 20.56
C GLY A 10 11.51 -1.65 19.94
N ILE A 11 10.37 -1.46 19.26
CA ILE A 11 9.61 -2.53 18.63
C ILE A 11 10.28 -2.89 17.31
N ASP A 12 10.55 -4.17 17.09
CA ASP A 12 11.05 -4.64 15.82
C ASP A 12 9.92 -4.74 14.79
N THR A 13 9.70 -3.63 14.08
CA THR A 13 8.63 -3.50 13.10
C THR A 13 9.02 -4.10 11.73
N THR A 14 9.34 -5.40 11.71
CA THR A 14 9.69 -6.15 10.50
C THR A 14 8.46 -6.43 9.62
N PHE A 15 8.69 -6.99 8.43
CA PHE A 15 7.60 -7.50 7.60
C PHE A 15 6.79 -8.60 8.29
N GLU A 16 7.46 -9.50 9.02
CA GLU A 16 6.80 -10.56 9.80
C GLU A 16 5.87 -9.98 10.87
N TRP A 17 6.34 -8.96 11.61
CA TRP A 17 5.52 -8.24 12.58
C TRP A 17 4.30 -7.59 11.93
N ALA A 18 4.49 -6.91 10.78
CA ALA A 18 3.41 -6.25 10.05
C ALA A 18 2.42 -7.23 9.39
N SER A 19 2.80 -8.51 9.26
CA SER A 19 2.00 -9.56 8.63
C SER A 19 1.35 -10.51 9.64
N GLY A 20 1.57 -10.29 10.94
CA GLY A 20 0.93 -11.06 12.00
C GLY A 20 1.61 -12.40 12.29
N ALA A 21 2.92 -12.53 12.04
CA ALA A 21 3.67 -13.70 12.44
C ALA A 21 3.57 -13.97 13.96
N PRO A 22 3.57 -15.24 14.40
CA PRO A 22 3.71 -16.45 13.58
C PRO A 22 2.40 -16.93 12.94
N SER A 23 1.24 -16.47 13.40
CA SER A 23 -0.08 -16.96 12.93
C SER A 23 -0.39 -16.57 11.48
N GLY A 24 0.20 -15.49 10.97
CA GLY A 24 -0.09 -14.97 9.65
C GLY A 24 -1.49 -14.36 9.54
N LEU A 25 -1.90 -14.00 8.31
CA LEU A 25 -3.18 -13.35 8.06
C LEU A 25 -4.40 -14.29 8.15
N LEU A 26 -4.22 -15.58 7.87
CA LEU A 26 -5.32 -16.53 7.67
C LEU A 26 -5.71 -17.29 8.94
N HIS A 27 -4.77 -17.54 9.86
CA HIS A 27 -5.02 -18.36 11.04
C HIS A 27 -5.41 -17.55 12.29
N ASP A 28 -5.40 -16.21 12.21
CA ASP A 28 -5.84 -15.32 13.28
C ASP A 28 -6.83 -14.28 12.73
N ALA A 29 -8.09 -14.34 13.20
CA ALA A 29 -9.16 -13.45 12.77
C ALA A 29 -8.87 -11.97 13.07
N TRP A 30 -8.01 -11.67 14.05
CA TRP A 30 -7.59 -10.32 14.38
C TRP A 30 -6.63 -9.75 13.34
N ASN A 31 -5.81 -10.60 12.71
CA ASN A 31 -4.78 -10.18 11.75
C ASN A 31 -5.34 -9.66 10.42
N VAL A 32 -6.61 -9.93 10.09
CA VAL A 32 -7.28 -9.36 8.91
C VAL A 32 -7.26 -7.82 8.88
N ARG A 33 -7.24 -7.16 10.06
CA ARG A 33 -7.13 -5.68 10.15
C ARG A 33 -5.83 -5.11 9.56
N LEU A 34 -4.80 -5.95 9.43
CA LEU A 34 -3.50 -5.59 8.88
C LEU A 34 -3.59 -5.37 7.36
N ILE A 35 -4.57 -5.97 6.68
CA ILE A 35 -4.79 -5.84 5.23
C ILE A 35 -5.11 -4.37 4.84
N PRO A 36 -6.09 -3.69 5.46
CA PRO A 36 -6.31 -2.26 5.22
C PRO A 36 -5.05 -1.40 5.39
N HIS A 37 -4.24 -1.70 6.42
CA HIS A 37 -3.13 -0.85 6.82
C HIS A 37 -1.86 -1.06 5.99
N TYR A 38 -1.56 -2.29 5.59
CA TYR A 38 -0.27 -2.63 5.00
C TYR A 38 -0.36 -3.06 3.54
N SER A 39 -1.49 -3.63 3.11
CA SER A 39 -1.72 -3.97 1.69
C SER A 39 -2.48 -2.88 0.95
N LEU A 40 -3.59 -2.37 1.50
CA LEU A 40 -4.43 -1.39 0.79
C LEU A 40 -3.91 0.05 0.89
N ALA A 41 -3.22 0.42 1.97
CA ALA A 41 -2.72 1.79 2.12
C ALA A 41 -1.80 2.24 0.96
N PRO A 42 -0.85 1.43 0.44
CA PRO A 42 -0.09 1.77 -0.76
C PRO A 42 -0.95 2.09 -1.98
N LEU A 43 -2.01 1.33 -2.23
CA LEU A 43 -2.93 1.57 -3.34
C LEU A 43 -3.60 2.94 -3.19
N PHE A 44 -4.11 3.27 -2.01
CA PHE A 44 -4.77 4.55 -1.78
C PHE A 44 -3.81 5.74 -1.84
N VAL A 45 -2.61 5.61 -1.30
CA VAL A 45 -1.59 6.68 -1.36
C VAL A 45 -1.15 6.91 -2.80
N ILE A 46 -0.80 5.85 -3.53
CA ILE A 46 -0.35 5.97 -4.92
C ILE A 46 -1.49 6.47 -5.82
N GLY A 47 -2.71 5.96 -5.63
CA GLY A 47 -3.90 6.42 -6.35
C GLY A 47 -4.22 7.89 -6.06
N HIS A 48 -4.13 8.32 -4.81
CA HIS A 48 -4.31 9.73 -4.43
C HIS A 48 -3.29 10.64 -5.13
N LEU A 49 -2.01 10.26 -5.12
CA LEU A 49 -0.95 10.99 -5.82
C LEU A 49 -1.17 11.02 -7.35
N ALA A 50 -1.61 9.90 -7.93
CA ALA A 50 -1.94 9.82 -9.36
C ALA A 50 -3.06 10.79 -9.74
N MET A 51 -4.13 10.85 -8.94
CA MET A 51 -5.25 11.76 -9.17
C MET A 51 -4.88 13.22 -8.91
N GLY A 52 -4.05 13.50 -7.90
CA GLY A 52 -3.51 14.83 -7.64
C GLY A 52 -2.64 15.33 -8.79
N LEU A 53 -1.72 14.50 -9.29
CA LEU A 53 -0.91 14.81 -10.47
C LEU A 53 -1.78 15.06 -11.70
N ARG A 54 -2.83 14.25 -11.90
CA ARG A 54 -3.80 14.47 -12.97
C ARG A 54 -4.45 15.85 -12.89
N ALA A 55 -4.91 16.24 -11.71
CA ALA A 55 -5.52 17.55 -11.50
C ALA A 55 -4.56 18.70 -11.84
N ILE A 56 -3.29 18.59 -11.41
CA ILE A 56 -2.24 19.58 -11.70
C ILE A 56 -1.96 19.68 -13.21
N LEU A 57 -1.78 18.54 -13.90
CA LEU A 57 -1.49 18.51 -15.34
C LEU A 57 -2.63 19.10 -16.18
N LEU A 58 -3.88 18.82 -15.81
CA LEU A 58 -5.04 19.45 -16.45
C LEU A 58 -5.06 20.96 -16.22
N GLY A 59 -4.72 21.42 -15.00
CA GLY A 59 -4.59 22.84 -14.70
C GLY A 59 -3.52 23.56 -15.53
N HIS A 60 -2.48 22.84 -15.98
CA HIS A 60 -1.45 23.34 -16.89
C HIS A 60 -1.78 23.17 -18.38
N GLY A 61 -3.00 22.78 -18.74
CA GLY A 61 -3.43 22.66 -20.15
C GLY A 61 -2.89 21.44 -20.88
N VAL A 62 -2.38 20.43 -20.16
CA VAL A 62 -1.93 19.17 -20.77
C VAL A 62 -3.13 18.40 -21.32
N ARG A 63 -2.94 17.74 -22.46
CA ARG A 63 -3.98 16.93 -23.14
C ARG A 63 -4.60 15.88 -22.22
N VAL A 64 -5.92 15.91 -22.08
CA VAL A 64 -6.73 14.97 -21.26
C VAL A 64 -6.33 13.51 -21.48
N ARG A 65 -6.24 13.04 -22.73
CA ARG A 65 -5.87 11.66 -23.05
C ARG A 65 -4.50 11.25 -22.50
N PHE A 66 -3.54 12.17 -22.51
CA PHE A 66 -2.21 11.90 -21.96
C PHE A 66 -2.28 11.85 -20.43
N THR A 67 -2.91 12.84 -19.82
CA THR A 67 -3.06 12.91 -18.36
C THR A 67 -3.81 11.70 -17.80
N ASP A 68 -4.90 11.28 -18.43
CA ASP A 68 -5.65 10.09 -18.04
C ASP A 68 -4.78 8.84 -18.11
N ARG A 69 -4.03 8.66 -19.21
CA ARG A 69 -3.12 7.52 -19.36
C ARG A 69 -2.06 7.48 -18.26
N VAL A 70 -1.44 8.62 -17.96
CA VAL A 70 -0.44 8.72 -16.88
C VAL A 70 -1.07 8.34 -15.54
N ALA A 71 -2.23 8.89 -15.22
CA ALA A 71 -2.93 8.60 -13.97
C ALA A 71 -3.27 7.11 -13.84
N TRP A 72 -3.81 6.50 -14.89
CA TRP A 72 -4.15 5.07 -14.89
C TRP A 72 -2.92 4.16 -14.79
N VAL A 73 -1.80 4.51 -15.44
CA VAL A 73 -0.55 3.75 -15.31
C VAL A 73 -0.04 3.78 -13.87
N ILE A 74 -0.04 4.96 -13.23
CA ILE A 74 0.41 5.10 -11.83
C ILE A 74 -0.53 4.34 -10.89
N CYS A 75 -1.85 4.42 -11.08
CA CYS A 75 -2.82 3.62 -10.34
C CYS A 75 -2.59 2.11 -10.53
N GLY A 76 -2.30 1.67 -11.76
CA GLY A 76 -1.98 0.27 -12.07
C GLY A 76 -0.73 -0.22 -11.34
N ILE A 77 0.32 0.62 -11.24
CA ILE A 77 1.51 0.34 -10.43
C ILE A 77 1.12 0.21 -8.96
N GLY A 78 0.30 1.13 -8.43
CA GLY A 78 -0.17 1.07 -7.05
C GLY A 78 -0.97 -0.20 -6.74
N LEU A 79 -1.80 -0.66 -7.69
CA LEU A 79 -2.50 -1.93 -7.59
C LEU A 79 -1.54 -3.11 -7.58
N GLY A 80 -0.54 -3.13 -8.47
CA GLY A 80 0.48 -4.17 -8.50
C GLY A 80 1.29 -4.26 -7.21
N VAL A 81 1.71 -3.12 -6.66
CA VAL A 81 2.42 -3.05 -5.38
C VAL A 81 1.56 -3.58 -4.23
N SER A 82 0.31 -3.12 -4.13
CA SER A 82 -0.66 -3.60 -3.13
C SER A 82 -0.86 -5.11 -3.22
N PHE A 83 -1.01 -5.64 -4.44
CA PHE A 83 -1.22 -7.06 -4.67
C PHE A 83 0.01 -7.91 -4.30
N ILE A 84 1.21 -7.44 -4.63
CA ILE A 84 2.48 -8.11 -4.24
C ILE A 84 2.59 -8.16 -2.71
N ILE A 85 2.28 -7.07 -2.01
CA ILE A 85 2.30 -7.04 -0.54
C ILE A 85 1.27 -8.03 0.01
N ALA A 86 0.03 -8.01 -0.48
CA ALA A 86 -1.01 -8.93 -0.04
C ALA A 86 -0.59 -10.40 -0.21
N ILE A 87 -0.04 -10.76 -1.37
CA ILE A 87 0.49 -12.11 -1.60
C ILE A 87 1.62 -12.42 -0.61
N ALA A 88 2.56 -11.51 -0.42
CA ALA A 88 3.66 -11.73 0.51
C ALA A 88 3.16 -11.94 1.95
N GLN A 89 2.14 -11.19 2.39
CA GLN A 89 1.56 -11.36 3.73
C GLN A 89 0.81 -12.69 3.89
N LEU A 90 0.22 -13.22 2.82
CA LEU A 90 -0.45 -14.53 2.82
C LEU A 90 0.54 -15.71 2.94
N ASN A 91 1.81 -15.52 2.60
CA ASN A 91 2.86 -16.53 2.76
C ASN A 91 3.52 -16.52 4.16
N VAL A 92 3.11 -15.61 5.04
CA VAL A 92 3.64 -15.56 6.40
C VAL A 92 2.87 -16.55 7.27
N GLY A 93 3.58 -17.47 7.93
CA GLY A 93 2.98 -18.43 8.87
C GLY A 93 2.41 -19.71 8.22
N THR A 94 2.51 -19.84 6.90
CA THR A 94 2.32 -21.11 6.16
C THR A 94 3.60 -21.93 6.18
#